data_AF-A0AAU9DTA5-F1
#
_entry.id   AF-A0AAU9DTA5-F1
#
_cell.length_a   1.000
_cell.length_b   1.000
_cell.length_c   1.000
_cell.angle_alpha   90.00
_cell.angle_beta   90.00
_cell.angle_gamma   90.00
#
_symmetry.space_group_name_H-M   'P 1'
#
loop_
_entity.id
_entity.type
_entity.pdbx_description
1 polymer ?
#
loop_
_entity_poly.entity_id
_entity_poly.type
_entity_poly.pdbx_seq_one_letter_code
_entity_poly.pdbx_strand_id
1 'polypeptide(L)'
;MNTKEISTLQEMKNIYNKELKKLQVNEENNYFYWKQDRFLDIWIIHYKKSYKNIFFDDWIGFAYKSIKSDKLHLLNIDDEKTLSLRYSNAFGSKEILGLLIQDGILSIDLENAKLISSSLQGNRIFPQNNSNKTIVECAATDWVYSFFNAEYTEATNKLNTTETQINFNFEQNKFFVDQFEIPKIINTIKDPEFKDELTDSLWAYEKGHWFLAAAGLGTCLEFILDLTVVKHYGRPKSFPNDPTLSDYLNQLKQPPISLNIRDVKFLKSIFMLRNSVDHHNKGKTSKQMCDSLLGGIAHVFNEYYQSEK
;
A
#
# COMPACT_ATOMS: atom_id res chain seq x y z
N MET A 1 -31.41 -15.10 -11.03
CA MET A 1 -30.55 -16.31 -11.00
C MET A 1 -31.43 -17.52 -11.14
N ASN A 2 -30.98 -18.52 -11.89
CA ASN A 2 -31.65 -19.81 -12.01
C ASN A 2 -31.30 -20.72 -10.81
N THR A 3 -32.01 -21.85 -10.66
CA THR A 3 -31.83 -22.77 -9.52
C THR A 3 -30.40 -23.32 -9.39
N LYS A 4 -29.71 -23.54 -10.52
CA LYS A 4 -28.33 -24.03 -10.52
C LYS A 4 -27.32 -22.96 -10.10
N GLU A 5 -27.51 -21.72 -10.54
CA GLU A 5 -26.70 -20.58 -10.09
C GLU A 5 -26.84 -20.39 -8.59
N ILE A 6 -28.05 -20.54 -8.04
CA ILE A 6 -28.29 -20.43 -6.60
C ILE A 6 -27.55 -21.55 -5.83
N SER A 7 -27.68 -22.81 -6.25
CA SER A 7 -27.00 -23.91 -5.54
C SER A 7 -25.47 -23.80 -5.64
N THR A 8 -24.96 -23.41 -6.80
CA THR A 8 -23.51 -23.22 -7.04
C THR A 8 -22.99 -22.07 -6.19
N LEU A 9 -23.69 -20.93 -6.16
CA LEU A 9 -23.33 -19.78 -5.34
C LEU A 9 -23.30 -20.12 -3.85
N GLN A 10 -24.28 -20.90 -3.36
CA GLN A 10 -24.31 -21.38 -1.99
C GLN A 10 -23.10 -22.28 -1.68
N GLU A 11 -22.75 -23.19 -2.60
CA GLU A 11 -21.58 -24.05 -2.45
C GLU A 11 -20.28 -23.22 -2.40
N MET A 12 -20.11 -22.28 -3.33
CA MET A 12 -18.96 -21.37 -3.36
C MET A 12 -18.84 -20.60 -2.05
N LYS A 13 -19.94 -20.02 -1.56
CA LYS A 13 -19.96 -19.29 -0.29
C LYS A 13 -19.59 -20.19 0.90
N ASN A 14 -20.04 -21.44 0.89
CA ASN A 14 -19.70 -22.42 1.93
C ASN A 14 -18.21 -22.78 1.91
N ILE A 15 -17.62 -22.99 0.73
CA ILE A 15 -16.18 -23.22 0.57
C ILE A 15 -15.39 -22.04 1.10
N TYR A 16 -15.72 -20.83 0.66
CA TYR A 16 -15.06 -19.60 1.07
C TYR A 16 -15.09 -19.43 2.60
N ASN A 17 -16.27 -19.59 3.21
CA ASN A 17 -16.44 -19.48 4.66
C ASN A 17 -15.69 -20.59 5.42
N LYS A 18 -15.58 -21.79 4.85
CA LYS A 18 -14.81 -22.89 5.45
C LYS A 18 -13.33 -22.56 5.48
N GLU A 19 -12.77 -22.03 4.39
CA GLU A 19 -11.37 -21.61 4.34
C GLU A 19 -11.11 -20.42 5.28
N LEU A 20 -12.01 -19.43 5.32
CA LEU A 20 -11.92 -18.30 6.24
C LEU A 20 -11.89 -18.74 7.71
N LYS A 21 -12.69 -19.75 8.09
CA LYS A 21 -12.71 -20.30 9.46
C LYS A 21 -11.37 -20.94 9.87
N LYS A 22 -10.62 -21.54 8.94
CA LYS A 22 -9.30 -22.14 9.25
C LYS A 22 -8.29 -21.11 9.71
N LEU A 23 -8.42 -19.87 9.25
CA LEU A 23 -7.49 -18.78 9.50
C LEU A 23 -7.73 -18.06 10.84
N GLN A 24 -8.77 -18.39 11.61
CA GLN A 24 -9.13 -17.72 12.88
C GLN A 24 -9.16 -16.19 12.78
N VAL A 25 -9.59 -15.66 11.63
CA VAL A 25 -9.52 -14.23 11.33
C VAL A 25 -10.50 -13.45 12.21
N ASN A 26 -10.00 -12.52 13.04
CA ASN A 26 -10.83 -11.59 13.83
C ASN A 26 -11.81 -10.80 12.95
N GLU A 27 -12.96 -10.43 13.51
CA GLU A 27 -14.05 -9.76 12.78
C GLU A 27 -13.64 -8.44 12.11
N GLU A 28 -12.65 -7.74 12.67
CA GLU A 28 -12.16 -6.43 12.21
C GLU A 28 -11.27 -6.47 10.96
N ASN A 29 -10.79 -7.64 10.53
CA ASN A 29 -9.91 -7.74 9.36
C ASN A 29 -10.67 -7.54 8.05
N ASN A 30 -10.32 -6.45 7.34
CA ASN A 30 -10.95 -6.00 6.10
C ASN A 30 -10.40 -6.62 4.81
N TYR A 31 -9.41 -7.52 4.89
CA TYR A 31 -8.68 -8.05 3.73
C TYR A 31 -9.49 -8.99 2.83
N PHE A 32 -10.59 -9.55 3.33
CA PHE A 32 -11.43 -10.52 2.63
C PHE A 32 -12.72 -9.85 2.13
N TYR A 33 -12.92 -9.84 0.81
CA TYR A 33 -14.01 -9.13 0.15
C TYR A 33 -15.35 -9.84 0.29
N TRP A 34 -15.39 -11.17 0.43
CA TRP A 34 -16.63 -11.93 0.53
C TRP A 34 -17.02 -12.34 1.96
N LYS A 35 -16.41 -11.71 2.97
CA LYS A 35 -16.69 -11.91 4.39
C LYS A 35 -17.97 -11.16 4.83
N GLN A 36 -18.72 -11.74 5.78
CA GLN A 36 -19.92 -11.14 6.41
C GLN A 36 -20.99 -10.71 5.37
N ASP A 37 -21.62 -9.55 5.58
CA ASP A 37 -22.70 -8.94 4.79
C ASP A 37 -22.21 -8.26 3.51
N ARG A 38 -21.00 -8.61 3.04
CA ARG A 38 -20.48 -8.12 1.77
C ARG A 38 -20.95 -9.02 0.64
N PHE A 39 -21.43 -8.37 -0.41
CA PHE A 39 -22.01 -9.03 -1.56
C PHE A 39 -21.12 -8.86 -2.80
N LEU A 40 -21.05 -9.90 -3.62
CA LEU A 40 -20.28 -9.93 -4.85
C LEU A 40 -21.17 -10.18 -6.08
N ASP A 41 -20.84 -9.54 -7.19
CA ASP A 41 -21.37 -9.86 -8.51
C ASP A 41 -20.29 -10.64 -9.26
N ILE A 42 -20.46 -11.96 -9.36
CA ILE A 42 -19.44 -12.93 -9.76
C ILE A 42 -19.74 -13.44 -11.16
N TRP A 43 -18.72 -13.48 -12.01
CA TRP A 43 -18.77 -14.00 -13.37
C TRP A 43 -17.81 -15.17 -13.48
N ILE A 44 -18.30 -16.32 -13.93
CA ILE A 44 -17.51 -17.51 -14.24
C ILE A 44 -17.81 -17.90 -15.68
N ILE A 45 -16.76 -17.97 -16.47
CA ILE A 45 -16.85 -18.10 -17.91
C ILE A 45 -15.97 -19.26 -18.33
N HIS A 46 -16.60 -20.29 -18.90
CA HIS A 46 -15.92 -21.37 -19.58
C HIS A 46 -15.70 -21.01 -21.05
N TYR A 47 -14.53 -21.35 -21.57
CA TYR A 47 -14.17 -21.22 -22.98
C TYR A 47 -13.21 -22.33 -23.40
N LYS A 48 -13.07 -22.55 -24.71
CA LYS A 48 -12.09 -23.49 -25.23
C LYS A 48 -10.90 -22.78 -25.85
N LYS A 49 -9.74 -23.38 -25.66
CA LYS A 49 -8.48 -22.93 -26.25
C LYS A 49 -7.84 -24.07 -27.03
N SER A 50 -7.28 -23.77 -28.20
CA SER A 50 -6.48 -24.73 -28.95
C SER A 50 -5.00 -24.44 -28.80
N TYR A 51 -4.18 -25.46 -28.58
CA TYR A 51 -2.72 -25.37 -28.63
C TYR A 51 -2.16 -26.63 -29.29
N LYS A 52 -1.41 -26.46 -30.38
CA LYS A 52 -0.85 -27.56 -31.19
C LYS A 52 -1.89 -28.65 -31.54
N ASN A 53 -3.08 -28.22 -31.99
CA ASN A 53 -4.23 -29.09 -32.32
C ASN A 53 -4.81 -29.89 -31.13
N ILE A 54 -4.48 -29.53 -29.90
CA ILE A 54 -5.11 -30.07 -28.69
C ILE A 54 -6.06 -29.00 -28.14
N PHE A 55 -7.29 -29.41 -27.83
CA PHE A 55 -8.31 -28.54 -27.25
C PHE A 55 -8.32 -28.68 -25.73
N PHE A 56 -8.43 -27.54 -25.06
CA PHE A 56 -8.47 -27.45 -23.60
C PHE A 56 -9.71 -26.67 -23.18
N ASP A 57 -10.40 -27.18 -22.18
CA ASP A 57 -11.44 -26.46 -21.45
C ASP A 57 -10.75 -25.58 -20.41
N ASP A 58 -10.85 -24.27 -20.59
CA ASP A 58 -10.29 -23.28 -19.69
C ASP A 58 -11.44 -22.44 -19.10
N TRP A 59 -11.16 -21.76 -18.01
CA TRP A 59 -12.10 -20.85 -17.37
C TRP A 59 -11.43 -19.53 -17.01
N ILE A 60 -12.25 -18.49 -16.95
CA ILE A 60 -11.91 -17.21 -16.35
C ILE A 60 -13.04 -16.80 -15.41
N GLY A 61 -12.67 -16.29 -14.24
CA GLY A 61 -13.61 -15.81 -13.26
C GLY A 61 -13.16 -14.50 -12.65
N PHE A 62 -14.12 -13.65 -12.30
CA PHE A 62 -13.88 -12.35 -11.67
C PHE A 62 -15.14 -11.86 -10.94
N ALA A 63 -14.95 -10.91 -10.03
CA ALA A 63 -16.01 -10.38 -9.20
C ALA A 63 -15.94 -8.85 -9.03
N TYR A 64 -17.13 -8.26 -8.91
CA TYR A 64 -17.34 -6.87 -8.52
C TYR A 64 -17.99 -6.79 -7.14
N LYS A 65 -17.84 -5.64 -6.48
CA LYS A 65 -18.65 -5.34 -5.30
C LYS A 65 -20.11 -5.15 -5.71
N SER A 66 -21.00 -5.91 -5.06
CA SER A 66 -22.45 -5.74 -5.15
C SER A 66 -22.97 -5.03 -3.91
N ILE A 67 -24.05 -4.26 -4.07
CA ILE A 67 -24.65 -3.46 -2.98
C ILE A 67 -25.75 -4.25 -2.26
N LYS A 68 -26.49 -5.11 -2.97
CA LYS A 68 -27.76 -5.66 -2.48
C LYS A 68 -27.74 -7.15 -2.19
N SER A 69 -27.05 -7.93 -3.02
CA SER A 69 -27.04 -9.39 -2.92
C SER A 69 -25.90 -9.98 -3.72
N ASP A 70 -25.49 -11.18 -3.34
CA ASP A 70 -24.61 -11.98 -4.18
C ASP A 70 -25.31 -12.29 -5.51
N LYS A 71 -24.56 -12.26 -6.61
CA LYS A 71 -24.99 -12.68 -7.93
C LYS A 71 -23.93 -13.57 -8.54
N LEU A 72 -24.39 -14.56 -9.30
CA LEU A 72 -23.53 -15.46 -10.05
C LEU A 72 -24.01 -15.52 -11.50
N HIS A 73 -23.07 -15.30 -12.40
CA HIS A 73 -23.23 -15.40 -13.84
C HIS A 73 -22.37 -16.55 -14.34
N LEU A 74 -23.02 -17.65 -14.76
CA LEU A 74 -22.34 -18.80 -15.34
C LEU A 74 -22.50 -18.78 -16.85
N LEU A 75 -21.40 -18.65 -17.58
CA LEU A 75 -21.39 -18.57 -19.04
C LEU A 75 -20.54 -19.69 -19.64
N ASN A 76 -21.10 -20.40 -20.61
CA ASN A 76 -20.33 -21.27 -21.51
C ASN A 76 -20.24 -20.56 -22.86
N ILE A 77 -19.02 -20.23 -23.28
CA ILE A 77 -18.80 -19.63 -24.59
C ILE A 77 -18.80 -20.72 -25.65
N ASP A 78 -19.47 -20.44 -26.76
CA ASP A 78 -19.43 -21.28 -27.95
C ASP A 78 -17.99 -21.44 -28.47
N ASP A 79 -17.58 -22.69 -28.66
CA ASP A 79 -16.24 -23.09 -29.07
C ASP A 79 -15.77 -22.29 -30.32
N GLU A 80 -16.64 -22.08 -31.29
CA GLU A 80 -16.28 -21.39 -32.55
C GLU A 80 -15.78 -19.95 -32.32
N LYS A 81 -16.22 -19.29 -31.25
CA LYS A 81 -15.83 -17.91 -30.92
C LYS A 81 -14.44 -17.81 -30.30
N THR A 82 -13.95 -18.89 -29.68
CA THR A 82 -12.72 -18.87 -28.86
C THR A 82 -11.62 -19.78 -29.37
N LEU A 83 -11.88 -20.59 -30.41
CA LEU A 83 -10.88 -21.45 -31.07
C LEU A 83 -9.97 -20.73 -32.09
N SER A 84 -9.83 -19.41 -31.99
CA SER A 84 -8.95 -18.63 -32.88
C SER A 84 -7.50 -18.57 -32.36
N LEU A 85 -6.56 -18.35 -33.28
CA LEU A 85 -5.13 -18.21 -32.96
C LEU A 85 -4.86 -17.12 -31.90
N ARG A 86 -5.74 -16.12 -31.82
CA ARG A 86 -5.66 -15.01 -30.87
C ARG A 86 -5.86 -15.48 -29.43
N TYR A 87 -6.88 -16.29 -29.18
CA TYR A 87 -7.10 -16.91 -27.86
C TYR A 87 -6.03 -17.97 -27.56
N SER A 88 -5.57 -18.72 -28.56
CA SER A 88 -4.46 -19.67 -28.44
C SER A 88 -3.17 -19.02 -27.92
N ASN A 89 -2.89 -17.79 -28.36
CA ASN A 89 -1.67 -17.06 -28.00
C ASN A 89 -1.82 -16.12 -26.80
N ALA A 90 -3.03 -15.88 -26.31
CA ALA A 90 -3.23 -15.02 -25.15
C ALA A 90 -2.73 -15.69 -23.86
N PHE A 91 -1.97 -14.94 -23.06
CA PHE A 91 -1.37 -15.40 -21.81
C PHE A 91 -1.95 -14.65 -20.62
N GLY A 92 -2.55 -15.43 -19.71
CA GLY A 92 -3.09 -14.92 -18.45
C GLY A 92 -4.50 -14.34 -18.56
N SER A 93 -5.16 -14.28 -17.41
CA SER A 93 -6.59 -13.97 -17.31
C SER A 93 -6.94 -12.56 -17.79
N LYS A 94 -6.06 -11.58 -17.57
CA LYS A 94 -6.30 -10.19 -18.00
C LYS A 94 -6.38 -10.04 -19.52
N GLU A 95 -5.48 -10.69 -20.25
CA GLU A 95 -5.48 -10.64 -21.71
C GLU A 95 -6.75 -11.32 -22.26
N ILE A 96 -7.06 -12.52 -21.75
CA ILE A 96 -8.28 -13.25 -22.13
C ILE A 96 -9.54 -12.41 -21.86
N LEU A 97 -9.66 -11.79 -20.69
CA LEU A 97 -10.80 -10.91 -20.38
C LEU A 97 -10.91 -9.74 -21.38
N GLY A 98 -9.78 -9.13 -21.73
CA GLY A 98 -9.72 -8.07 -22.73
C GLY A 98 -10.19 -8.54 -24.11
N LEU A 99 -9.79 -9.75 -24.53
CA LEU A 99 -10.25 -10.36 -25.77
C LEU A 99 -11.77 -10.57 -25.78
N LEU A 100 -12.31 -11.15 -24.71
CA LEU A 100 -13.75 -11.41 -24.58
C LEU A 100 -14.59 -10.14 -24.66
N ILE A 101 -14.08 -9.03 -24.13
CA ILE A 101 -14.76 -7.73 -24.20
C ILE A 101 -14.63 -7.12 -25.59
N GLN A 102 -13.43 -7.13 -26.17
CA GLN A 102 -13.18 -6.56 -27.50
C GLN A 102 -14.00 -7.27 -28.59
N ASP A 103 -14.16 -8.58 -28.46
CA ASP A 103 -14.90 -9.40 -29.43
C ASP A 103 -16.42 -9.36 -29.16
N GLY A 104 -16.88 -8.51 -28.22
CA GLY A 104 -18.29 -8.30 -27.92
C GLY A 104 -18.97 -9.49 -27.24
N ILE A 105 -18.21 -10.48 -26.80
CA ILE A 105 -18.74 -11.66 -26.08
C ILE A 105 -19.21 -11.22 -24.68
N LEU A 106 -18.49 -10.30 -24.05
CA LEU A 106 -18.85 -9.68 -22.79
C LEU A 106 -19.08 -8.19 -22.97
N SER A 107 -20.27 -7.73 -22.59
CA SER A 107 -20.59 -6.30 -22.48
C SER A 107 -20.34 -5.83 -21.06
N ILE A 108 -19.07 -5.66 -20.71
CA ILE A 108 -18.63 -5.24 -19.37
C ILE A 108 -17.84 -3.94 -19.49
N ASP A 109 -18.25 -2.95 -18.71
CA ASP A 109 -17.53 -1.68 -18.57
C ASP A 109 -16.43 -1.82 -17.51
N LEU A 110 -15.20 -2.15 -17.95
CA LEU A 110 -14.06 -2.29 -17.05
C LEU A 110 -13.61 -0.96 -16.41
N GLU A 111 -13.90 0.19 -17.02
CA GLU A 111 -13.44 1.49 -16.51
C GLU A 111 -14.28 1.96 -15.32
N ASN A 112 -15.59 1.68 -15.35
CA ASN A 112 -16.50 2.03 -14.26
C ASN A 112 -16.70 0.89 -13.24
N ALA A 113 -16.40 -0.35 -13.62
CA ALA A 113 -16.56 -1.47 -12.72
C ALA A 113 -15.41 -1.54 -11.72
N LYS A 114 -15.74 -1.43 -10.43
CA LYS A 114 -14.82 -1.62 -9.30
C LYS A 114 -14.43 -3.10 -9.17
N LEU A 115 -13.68 -3.61 -10.15
CA LEU A 115 -13.17 -4.97 -10.22
C LEU A 115 -12.33 -5.25 -8.98
N ILE A 116 -12.57 -6.40 -8.36
CA ILE A 116 -11.71 -6.89 -7.28
C ILE A 116 -10.52 -7.58 -7.94
N SER A 117 -9.35 -6.95 -7.92
CA SER A 117 -8.17 -7.44 -8.66
C SER A 117 -7.80 -8.89 -8.33
N SER A 118 -7.81 -9.28 -7.05
CA SER A 118 -7.52 -10.64 -6.59
C SER A 118 -8.51 -11.69 -7.11
N SER A 119 -9.72 -11.26 -7.49
CA SER A 119 -10.77 -12.14 -8.01
C SER A 119 -10.56 -12.54 -9.46
N LEU A 120 -9.76 -11.80 -10.24
CA LEU A 120 -9.49 -12.11 -11.63
C LEU A 120 -8.55 -13.31 -11.73
N GLN A 121 -9.13 -14.49 -11.86
CA GLN A 121 -8.42 -15.76 -11.93
C GLN A 121 -8.82 -16.50 -13.20
N GLY A 122 -7.95 -17.41 -13.64
CA GLY A 122 -8.25 -18.24 -14.80
C GLY A 122 -7.29 -19.41 -14.85
N ASN A 123 -7.80 -20.57 -15.21
CA ASN A 123 -7.03 -21.79 -15.28
C ASN A 123 -7.67 -22.80 -16.22
N ARG A 124 -6.96 -23.89 -16.48
CA ARG A 124 -7.50 -25.08 -17.13
C ARG A 124 -8.47 -25.79 -16.20
N ILE A 125 -9.57 -26.27 -16.77
CA ILE A 125 -10.52 -27.14 -16.09
C ILE A 125 -9.97 -28.56 -16.12
N PHE A 126 -9.84 -29.17 -14.95
CA PHE A 126 -9.57 -30.59 -14.80
C PHE A 126 -10.85 -31.25 -14.28
N PRO A 127 -11.73 -31.76 -15.15
CA PRO A 127 -13.00 -32.31 -14.72
C PRO A 127 -12.77 -33.47 -13.74
N GLN A 128 -13.36 -33.37 -12.56
CA GLN A 128 -13.35 -34.46 -11.60
C GLN A 128 -14.39 -35.49 -12.04
N ASN A 129 -13.93 -36.73 -12.32
CA ASN A 129 -14.68 -37.80 -12.97
C ASN A 129 -16.00 -38.23 -12.27
N ASN A 130 -16.34 -37.71 -11.09
CA ASN A 130 -17.43 -38.21 -10.23
C ASN A 130 -18.45 -37.14 -9.79
N SER A 131 -18.60 -36.03 -10.51
CA SER A 131 -19.59 -35.00 -10.15
C SER A 131 -20.69 -34.86 -11.21
N ASN A 132 -21.95 -34.72 -10.76
CA ASN A 132 -23.09 -34.34 -11.62
C ASN A 132 -23.04 -32.84 -12.03
N LYS A 133 -21.87 -32.20 -11.95
CA LYS A 133 -21.66 -30.78 -12.22
C LYS A 133 -21.34 -30.58 -13.70
N THR A 134 -21.84 -29.49 -14.26
CA THR A 134 -21.40 -28.98 -15.56
C THR A 134 -19.98 -28.43 -15.47
N ILE A 135 -19.32 -28.29 -16.61
CA ILE A 135 -17.96 -27.77 -16.73
C ILE A 135 -17.81 -26.40 -16.04
N VAL A 136 -18.77 -25.48 -16.24
CA VAL A 136 -18.76 -24.15 -15.62
C VAL A 136 -19.03 -24.18 -14.11
N GLU A 137 -19.74 -25.18 -13.59
CA GLU A 137 -19.93 -25.38 -12.14
C GLU A 137 -18.65 -25.92 -11.47
N CYS A 138 -17.88 -26.76 -12.17
CA CYS A 138 -16.53 -27.15 -11.75
C CYS A 138 -15.60 -25.92 -11.72
N ALA A 139 -15.60 -25.11 -12.78
CA ALA A 139 -14.84 -23.87 -12.84
C ALA A 139 -15.18 -22.89 -11.70
N ALA A 140 -16.46 -22.78 -11.33
CA ALA A 140 -16.89 -21.93 -10.22
C ALA A 140 -16.30 -22.40 -8.87
N THR A 141 -16.16 -23.71 -8.69
CA THR A 141 -15.53 -24.33 -7.51
C THR A 141 -14.02 -24.03 -7.48
N ASP A 142 -13.34 -24.20 -8.62
CA ASP A 142 -11.90 -23.90 -8.73
C ASP A 142 -11.60 -22.41 -8.55
N TRP A 143 -12.50 -21.55 -9.06
CA TRP A 143 -12.39 -20.10 -8.90
C TRP A 143 -12.45 -19.68 -7.45
N VAL A 144 -13.38 -20.21 -6.63
CA VAL A 144 -13.49 -19.75 -5.24
C VAL A 144 -12.26 -20.09 -4.42
N TYR A 145 -11.62 -21.24 -4.67
CA TYR A 145 -10.32 -21.57 -4.07
C TYR A 145 -9.22 -20.64 -4.54
N SER A 146 -9.15 -20.38 -5.85
CA SER A 146 -8.15 -19.50 -6.45
C SER A 146 -8.27 -18.07 -5.92
N PHE A 147 -9.51 -17.57 -5.82
CA PHE A 147 -9.83 -16.25 -5.30
C PHE A 147 -9.44 -16.11 -3.82
N PHE A 148 -9.84 -17.07 -2.98
CA PHE A 148 -9.47 -17.07 -1.56
C PHE A 148 -7.94 -17.10 -1.38
N ASN A 149 -7.24 -17.94 -2.13
CA ASN A 149 -5.77 -18.01 -2.07
C ASN A 149 -5.11 -16.71 -2.52
N ALA A 150 -5.65 -16.04 -3.53
CA ALA A 150 -5.16 -14.74 -3.98
C ALA A 150 -5.38 -13.67 -2.91
N GLU A 151 -6.56 -13.60 -2.29
CA GLU A 151 -6.82 -12.68 -1.17
C GLU A 151 -5.93 -12.97 0.04
N TYR A 152 -5.75 -14.25 0.39
CA TYR A 152 -4.84 -14.66 1.46
C TYR A 152 -3.41 -14.22 1.15
N THR A 153 -2.91 -14.46 -0.07
CA THR A 153 -1.57 -14.06 -0.48
C THR A 153 -1.41 -12.54 -0.45
N GLU A 154 -2.40 -11.78 -0.93
CA GLU A 154 -2.38 -10.32 -0.84
C GLU A 154 -2.39 -9.82 0.61
N ALA A 155 -3.20 -10.45 1.48
CA ALA A 155 -3.27 -10.12 2.90
C ALA A 155 -1.95 -10.42 3.60
N THR A 156 -1.38 -11.60 3.39
CA THR A 156 -0.08 -12.02 3.93
C THR A 156 1.04 -11.13 3.41
N ASN A 157 1.04 -10.77 2.12
CA ASN A 157 2.03 -9.85 1.58
C ASN A 157 1.92 -8.47 2.23
N LYS A 158 0.69 -7.95 2.43
CA LYS A 158 0.47 -6.67 3.13
C LYS A 158 0.94 -6.72 4.59
N LEU A 159 0.67 -7.82 5.30
CA LEU A 159 1.10 -8.03 6.68
C LEU A 159 2.62 -8.25 6.80
N ASN A 160 3.24 -8.91 5.81
CA ASN A 160 4.70 -9.09 5.78
C ASN A 160 5.43 -7.83 5.31
N THR A 161 4.80 -6.97 4.49
CA THR A 161 5.38 -5.65 4.15
C THR A 161 5.42 -4.69 5.34
N THR A 162 4.71 -4.96 6.43
CA THR A 162 4.86 -4.23 7.70
C THR A 162 6.18 -4.53 8.43
N GLU A 163 6.93 -5.56 8.00
CA GLU A 163 8.27 -5.90 8.51
C GLU A 163 9.38 -5.74 7.46
N THR A 164 9.20 -4.91 6.41
CA THR A 164 10.41 -4.40 5.77
C THR A 164 11.10 -3.52 6.80
N GLN A 165 12.10 -4.07 7.49
CA GLN A 165 13.24 -3.28 7.94
C GLN A 165 13.57 -2.35 6.79
N ILE A 166 13.26 -1.06 6.96
CA ILE A 166 13.58 -0.04 5.97
C ILE A 166 15.10 0.06 5.99
N ASN A 167 15.77 -0.84 5.26
CA ASN A 167 17.19 -0.77 5.01
C ASN A 167 17.38 0.28 3.94
N PHE A 168 17.31 1.54 4.35
CA PHE A 168 17.73 2.65 3.52
C PHE A 168 19.24 2.49 3.26
N ASN A 169 19.60 2.04 2.07
CA ASN A 169 21.00 1.95 1.69
C ASN A 169 21.51 3.33 1.27
N PHE A 170 22.16 4.01 2.21
CA PHE A 170 22.81 5.32 1.98
C PHE A 170 23.84 5.30 0.83
N GLU A 171 24.37 4.14 0.43
CA GLU A 171 25.37 4.05 -0.64
C GLU A 171 24.79 4.28 -2.04
N GLN A 172 23.50 3.98 -2.26
CA GLN A 172 22.86 4.12 -3.58
C GLN A 172 22.37 5.55 -3.88
N ASN A 173 22.25 6.40 -2.84
CA ASN A 173 21.71 7.76 -2.93
C ASN A 173 22.72 8.85 -2.50
N LYS A 174 24.03 8.57 -2.69
CA LYS A 174 25.14 9.43 -2.26
C LYS A 174 24.93 10.92 -2.53
N PHE A 175 24.55 11.31 -3.75
CA PHE A 175 24.45 12.73 -4.11
C PHE A 175 23.43 13.53 -3.26
N PHE A 176 22.30 12.92 -2.93
CA PHE A 176 21.24 13.55 -2.13
C PHE A 176 21.54 13.49 -0.63
N VAL A 177 22.03 12.33 -0.16
CA VAL A 177 22.43 12.08 1.22
C VAL A 177 23.61 12.97 1.64
N ASP A 178 24.56 13.19 0.74
CA ASP A 178 25.75 14.01 0.97
C ASP A 178 25.40 15.51 1.00
N GLN A 179 24.38 15.96 0.26
CA GLN A 179 23.93 17.36 0.26
C GLN A 179 23.53 17.84 1.67
N PHE A 180 22.93 16.97 2.48
CA PHE A 180 22.44 17.29 3.82
C PHE A 180 23.30 16.69 4.93
N GLU A 181 24.46 16.12 4.60
CA GLU A 181 25.40 15.49 5.54
C GLU A 181 24.77 14.41 6.45
N ILE A 182 23.72 13.72 5.99
CA ILE A 182 22.93 12.78 6.82
C ILE A 182 23.78 11.74 7.56
N PRO A 183 24.78 11.08 6.95
CA PRO A 183 25.60 10.09 7.67
C PRO A 183 26.37 10.71 8.84
N LYS A 184 26.81 11.97 8.71
CA LYS A 184 27.48 12.71 9.79
C LYS A 184 26.49 13.02 10.92
N ILE A 185 25.26 13.41 10.59
CA ILE A 185 24.20 13.66 11.57
C ILE A 185 23.92 12.41 12.40
N ILE A 186 23.61 11.29 11.74
CA ILE A 186 23.29 10.01 12.38
C ILE A 186 24.44 9.51 13.27
N ASN A 187 25.68 9.54 12.75
CA ASN A 187 26.85 9.04 13.47
C ASN A 187 27.26 9.93 14.65
N THR A 188 26.87 11.20 14.66
CA THR A 188 27.20 12.13 15.75
C THR A 188 26.15 12.08 16.85
N ILE A 189 24.85 12.10 16.50
CA ILE A 189 23.75 12.08 17.46
C ILE A 189 23.68 10.74 18.21
N LYS A 190 23.89 9.61 17.50
CA LYS A 190 23.88 8.24 18.07
C LYS A 190 22.63 7.90 18.89
N ASP A 191 21.51 8.52 18.56
CA ASP A 191 20.20 8.23 19.14
C ASP A 191 19.44 7.27 18.22
N PRO A 192 19.05 6.06 18.69
CA PRO A 192 18.36 5.08 17.86
C PRO A 192 17.00 5.56 17.37
N GLU A 193 16.22 6.26 18.20
CA GLU A 193 14.88 6.72 17.85
C GLU A 193 14.96 7.78 16.74
N PHE A 194 15.87 8.76 16.91
CA PHE A 194 16.13 9.76 15.88
C PHE A 194 16.62 9.13 14.57
N LYS A 195 17.51 8.13 14.66
CA LYS A 195 18.04 7.43 13.48
C LYS A 195 16.93 6.71 12.72
N ASP A 196 16.08 5.99 13.44
CA ASP A 196 15.02 5.19 12.82
C ASP A 196 13.99 6.11 12.15
N GLU A 197 13.55 7.17 12.85
CA GLU A 197 12.60 8.13 12.29
C GLU A 197 13.15 8.87 11.06
N LEU A 198 14.42 9.28 11.11
CA LEU A 198 15.07 9.93 9.96
C LEU A 198 15.22 8.95 8.78
N THR A 199 15.51 7.68 9.06
CA THR A 199 15.65 6.64 8.04
C THR A 199 14.33 6.37 7.33
N ASP A 200 13.24 6.25 8.07
CA ASP A 200 11.89 6.04 7.53
C ASP A 200 11.42 7.25 6.71
N SER A 201 11.73 8.45 7.20
CA SER A 201 11.42 9.71 6.52
C SER A 201 12.16 9.83 5.19
N LEU A 202 13.44 9.45 5.15
CA LEU A 202 14.26 9.45 3.93
C LEU A 202 13.79 8.37 2.94
N TRP A 203 13.38 7.20 3.42
CA TRP A 203 12.76 6.20 2.55
C TRP A 203 11.47 6.72 1.91
N ALA A 204 10.59 7.34 2.70
CA ALA A 204 9.35 7.94 2.19
C ALA A 204 9.64 9.03 1.15
N TYR A 205 10.70 9.83 1.38
CA TYR A 205 11.17 10.84 0.44
C TYR A 205 11.58 10.21 -0.90
N GLU A 206 12.43 9.18 -0.89
CA GLU A 206 12.89 8.51 -2.11
C GLU A 206 11.76 7.86 -2.91
N LYS A 207 10.70 7.38 -2.22
CA LYS A 207 9.52 6.80 -2.87
C LYS A 207 8.51 7.84 -3.37
N GLY A 208 8.78 9.13 -3.19
CA GLY A 208 7.88 10.21 -3.58
C GLY A 208 6.63 10.32 -2.71
N HIS A 209 6.66 9.73 -1.51
CA HIS A 209 5.60 9.87 -0.51
C HIS A 209 5.78 11.18 0.28
N TRP A 210 5.66 12.31 -0.43
CA TRP A 210 6.03 13.63 0.08
C TRP A 210 5.35 14.01 1.41
N PHE A 211 4.08 13.66 1.58
CA PHE A 211 3.36 13.93 2.82
C PHE A 211 3.96 13.15 4.00
N LEU A 212 4.15 11.84 3.83
CA LEU A 212 4.72 10.97 4.86
C LEU A 212 6.15 11.40 5.21
N ALA A 213 6.96 11.69 4.19
CA ALA A 213 8.31 12.19 4.36
C ALA A 213 8.33 13.52 5.12
N ALA A 214 7.52 14.50 4.74
CA ALA A 214 7.51 15.80 5.40
C ALA A 214 7.00 15.74 6.84
N ALA A 215 6.06 14.83 7.14
CA ALA A 215 5.58 14.62 8.50
C ALA A 215 6.71 14.10 9.40
N GLY A 216 7.38 13.02 9.00
CA GLY A 216 8.50 12.45 9.77
C GLY A 216 9.71 13.38 9.86
N LEU A 217 10.05 14.11 8.79
CA LEU A 217 11.09 15.14 8.82
C LEU A 217 10.73 16.31 9.76
N GLY A 218 9.44 16.63 9.87
CA GLY A 218 8.93 17.61 10.83
C GLY A 218 9.21 17.19 12.27
N THR A 219 8.97 15.92 12.60
CA THR A 219 9.29 15.38 13.92
C THR A 219 10.81 15.31 14.15
N CYS A 220 11.59 14.87 13.17
CA CYS A 220 13.05 14.86 13.25
C CYS A 220 13.63 16.25 13.57
N LEU A 221 13.06 17.30 12.98
CA LEU A 221 13.44 18.69 13.28
C LEU A 221 13.21 19.06 14.74
N GLU A 222 12.08 18.66 15.32
CA GLU A 222 11.79 18.89 16.74
C GLU A 222 12.70 18.08 17.65
N PHE A 223 12.92 16.82 17.28
CA PHE A 223 13.81 15.91 17.99
C PHE A 223 15.22 16.51 18.08
N ILE A 224 15.79 16.97 16.95
CA ILE A 224 17.14 17.55 16.96
C ILE A 224 17.21 18.89 17.74
N LEU A 225 16.12 19.68 17.78
CA LEU A 225 16.04 20.86 18.63
C LEU A 225 16.00 20.50 20.12
N ASP A 226 15.25 19.47 20.50
CA ASP A 226 15.22 18.96 21.88
C ASP A 226 16.60 18.43 22.29
N LEU A 227 17.22 17.61 21.44
CA LEU A 227 18.58 17.12 21.66
C LEU A 227 19.60 18.25 21.79
N THR A 228 19.46 19.33 21.02
CA THR A 228 20.29 20.53 21.14
C THR A 228 20.11 21.20 22.50
N VAL A 229 18.86 21.36 22.96
CA VAL A 229 18.57 21.92 24.28
C VAL A 229 19.12 21.03 25.40
N VAL A 230 18.89 19.72 25.34
CA VAL A 230 19.37 18.77 26.33
C VAL A 230 20.90 18.78 26.38
N LYS A 231 21.57 18.73 25.22
CA LYS A 231 23.03 18.76 25.13
C LYS A 231 23.61 19.97 25.84
N HIS A 232 23.12 21.17 25.52
CA HIS A 232 23.73 22.43 25.98
C HIS A 232 23.28 22.88 27.37
N TYR A 233 22.05 22.61 27.76
CA TYR A 233 21.45 23.16 28.98
C TYR A 233 21.00 22.10 29.99
N GLY A 234 21.08 20.80 29.67
CA GLY A 234 20.74 19.71 30.59
C GLY A 234 19.24 19.60 30.92
N ARG A 235 18.37 20.00 29.98
CA ARG A 235 16.88 20.09 30.10
C ARG A 235 16.43 20.90 31.34
N PRO A 236 16.31 22.23 31.22
CA PRO A 236 15.89 23.09 32.32
C PRO A 236 14.52 22.68 32.90
N LYS A 237 14.33 22.83 34.21
CA LYS A 237 13.04 22.50 34.88
C LYS A 237 11.85 23.31 34.34
N SER A 238 12.11 24.50 33.79
CA SER A 238 11.11 25.37 33.17
C SER A 238 10.78 24.95 31.73
N PHE A 239 11.51 23.98 31.17
CA PHE A 239 11.28 23.51 29.81
C PHE A 239 10.12 22.50 29.80
N PRO A 240 9.07 22.74 29.00
CA PRO A 240 7.88 21.89 28.98
C PRO A 240 8.19 20.47 28.44
N ASN A 241 7.31 19.52 28.76
CA ASN A 241 7.37 18.17 28.21
C ASN A 241 6.94 18.12 26.73
N ASP A 242 6.08 19.05 26.31
CA ASP A 242 5.63 19.23 24.92
C ASP A 242 6.00 20.65 24.46
N PRO A 243 7.27 20.87 24.08
CA PRO A 243 7.79 22.19 23.75
C PRO A 243 7.29 22.71 22.41
N THR A 244 6.85 23.97 22.42
CA THR A 244 6.56 24.72 21.21
C THR A 244 7.82 25.36 20.65
N LEU A 245 7.77 25.86 19.41
CA LEU A 245 8.83 26.69 18.86
C LEU A 245 9.26 27.83 19.80
N SER A 246 8.31 28.46 20.50
CA SER A 246 8.64 29.57 21.39
C SER A 246 9.55 29.12 22.52
N ASP A 247 9.34 27.91 23.04
CA ASP A 247 10.13 27.34 24.13
C ASP A 247 11.55 27.06 23.66
N TYR A 248 11.72 26.43 22.50
CA TYR A 248 13.03 26.22 21.88
C TYR A 248 13.77 27.55 21.65
N LEU A 249 13.11 28.54 21.06
CA LEU A 249 13.72 29.84 20.78
C LEU A 249 14.12 30.59 22.05
N ASN A 250 13.31 30.53 23.10
CA ASN A 250 13.62 31.19 24.37
C ASN A 250 14.85 30.57 25.02
N GLN A 251 15.00 29.25 24.90
CA GLN A 251 16.16 28.54 25.44
C GLN A 251 17.42 28.79 24.62
N LEU A 252 17.35 28.64 23.30
CA LEU A 252 18.52 28.76 22.40
C LEU A 252 19.03 30.21 22.27
N LYS A 253 18.23 31.22 22.63
CA LYS A 253 18.72 32.61 22.76
C LYS A 253 19.72 32.80 23.90
N GLN A 254 19.75 31.90 24.88
CA GLN A 254 20.70 32.00 26.00
C GLN A 254 22.08 31.44 25.59
N PRO A 255 23.18 31.91 26.21
CA PRO A 255 24.49 31.27 26.03
C PRO A 255 24.44 29.78 26.41
N PRO A 256 25.16 28.87 25.70
CA PRO A 256 26.24 29.18 24.76
C PRO A 256 25.79 29.45 23.32
N ILE A 257 24.55 29.10 22.93
CA ILE A 257 24.09 29.21 21.52
C ILE A 257 23.88 30.66 21.09
N SER A 258 23.17 31.46 21.90
CA SER A 258 22.96 32.88 21.65
C SER A 258 22.42 33.23 20.25
N LEU A 259 21.27 32.63 19.86
CA LEU A 259 20.64 32.88 18.56
C LEU A 259 20.47 34.37 18.21
N ASN A 260 20.87 34.73 17.00
CA ASN A 260 20.67 36.07 16.45
C ASN A 260 19.28 36.21 15.77
N ILE A 261 18.94 37.42 15.33
CA ILE A 261 17.63 37.72 14.72
C ILE A 261 17.38 36.89 13.44
N ARG A 262 18.42 36.62 12.64
CA ARG A 262 18.32 35.82 11.41
C ARG A 262 18.05 34.36 11.74
N ASP A 263 18.74 33.81 12.73
CA ASP A 263 18.55 32.44 13.20
C ASP A 263 17.12 32.22 13.69
N VAL A 264 16.60 33.17 14.48
CA VAL A 264 15.21 33.15 14.96
C VAL A 264 14.21 33.18 13.80
N LYS A 265 14.47 33.99 12.76
CA LYS A 265 13.61 34.04 11.57
C LYS A 265 13.64 32.73 10.80
N PHE A 266 14.83 32.17 10.60
CA PHE A 266 15.02 30.89 9.92
C PHE A 266 14.28 29.75 10.63
N LEU A 267 14.49 29.60 11.94
CA LEU A 267 13.81 28.57 12.75
C LEU A 267 12.29 28.75 12.71
N LYS A 268 11.78 29.99 12.77
CA LYS A 268 10.35 30.26 12.57
C LYS A 268 9.84 29.78 11.22
N SER A 269 10.57 30.03 10.14
CA SER A 269 10.17 29.63 8.80
C SER A 269 10.08 28.10 8.66
N ILE A 270 11.07 27.37 9.16
CA ILE A 270 11.08 25.90 9.10
C ILE A 270 10.01 25.29 10.02
N PHE A 271 9.80 25.83 11.22
CA PHE A 271 8.74 25.33 12.11
C PHE A 271 7.33 25.63 11.58
N MET A 272 7.12 26.78 10.92
CA MET A 272 5.86 27.04 10.23
C MET A 272 5.60 26.03 9.12
N LEU A 273 6.64 25.63 8.39
CA LEU A 273 6.55 24.58 7.38
C LEU A 273 6.17 23.24 8.03
N ARG A 274 6.81 22.85 9.13
CA ARG A 274 6.43 21.68 9.94
C ARG A 274 4.95 21.75 10.36
N ASN A 275 4.51 22.85 10.96
CA ASN A 275 3.13 23.03 11.41
C ASN A 275 2.11 23.00 10.26
N SER A 276 2.50 23.45 9.06
CA SER A 276 1.63 23.37 7.88
C SER A 276 1.37 21.93 7.44
N VAL A 277 2.32 21.02 7.67
CA VAL A 277 2.18 19.59 7.38
C VAL A 277 1.31 18.90 8.42
N ASP A 278 1.50 19.24 9.70
CA ASP A 278 0.87 18.53 10.83
C ASP A 278 -0.57 18.98 11.15
N HIS A 279 -0.87 20.29 11.14
CA HIS A 279 -2.14 20.82 11.64
C HIS A 279 -3.09 21.39 10.56
N HIS A 280 -2.63 21.57 9.32
CA HIS A 280 -3.37 22.29 8.29
C HIS A 280 -3.41 21.56 6.95
N ASN A 281 -3.90 20.32 6.89
CA ASN A 281 -3.88 19.60 5.62
C ASN A 281 -5.24 19.49 4.90
N LYS A 282 -5.51 20.48 4.03
CA LYS A 282 -6.28 20.30 2.79
C LYS A 282 -5.38 20.41 1.53
N GLY A 283 -4.05 20.44 1.65
CA GLY A 283 -3.15 20.96 0.61
C GLY A 283 -1.86 20.17 0.38
N LYS A 284 -1.66 19.76 -0.88
CA LYS A 284 -0.54 19.00 -1.44
C LYS A 284 0.84 19.31 -0.82
N THR A 285 1.49 18.28 -0.26
CA THR A 285 2.92 18.31 0.09
C THR A 285 3.79 18.07 -1.15
N SER A 286 4.96 18.70 -1.22
CA SER A 286 5.88 18.60 -2.37
C SER A 286 7.31 18.28 -1.94
N LYS A 287 8.12 17.81 -2.89
CA LYS A 287 9.56 17.57 -2.70
C LYS A 287 10.29 18.79 -2.12
N GLN A 288 9.97 20.00 -2.58
CA GLN A 288 10.61 21.23 -2.10
C GLN A 288 10.38 21.49 -0.60
N MET A 289 9.22 21.07 -0.08
CA MET A 289 8.94 21.18 1.35
C MET A 289 9.82 20.21 2.15
N CYS A 290 9.98 18.97 1.68
CA CYS A 290 10.90 18.01 2.28
C CYS A 290 12.36 18.49 2.21
N ASP A 291 12.79 19.06 1.07
CA ASP A 291 14.15 19.62 0.89
C ASP A 291 14.40 20.76 1.90
N SER A 292 13.39 21.59 2.16
CA SER A 292 13.47 22.68 3.13
C SER A 292 13.57 22.17 4.57
N LEU A 293 12.83 21.11 4.91
CA LEU A 293 12.91 20.46 6.24
C LEU A 293 14.26 19.77 6.45
N LEU A 294 14.78 19.06 5.46
CA LEU A 294 16.12 18.46 5.49
C LEU A 294 17.22 19.52 5.64
N GLY A 295 17.11 20.63 4.91
CA GLY A 295 17.98 21.79 5.09
C GLY A 295 17.88 22.38 6.50
N GLY A 296 16.68 22.41 7.07
CA GLY A 296 16.43 22.81 8.46
C GLY A 296 17.15 21.91 9.48
N ILE A 297 17.01 20.59 9.32
CA ILE A 297 17.67 19.59 10.19
C ILE A 297 19.19 19.73 10.09
N ALA A 298 19.74 19.80 8.86
CA ALA A 298 21.17 19.95 8.65
C ALA A 298 21.72 21.26 9.23
N HIS A 299 20.98 22.38 9.08
CA HIS A 299 21.34 23.67 9.66
C HIS A 299 21.34 23.63 11.19
N VAL A 300 20.28 23.09 11.82
CA VAL A 300 20.22 22.95 13.28
C VAL A 300 21.37 22.07 13.78
N PHE A 301 21.66 20.98 13.08
CA PHE A 301 22.76 20.10 13.41
C PHE A 301 24.10 20.85 13.39
N ASN A 302 24.44 21.47 12.26
CA ASN A 302 25.76 22.06 12.05
C ASN A 302 25.98 23.32 12.89
N GLU A 303 24.98 24.20 13.01
CA GLU A 303 25.16 25.49 13.68
C GLU A 303 24.92 25.42 15.18
N TYR A 304 23.99 24.58 15.65
CA TYR A 304 23.55 24.61 17.06
C TYR A 304 23.86 23.31 17.80
N TYR A 305 23.60 22.15 17.19
CA TYR A 305 23.88 20.89 17.87
C TYR A 305 25.40 20.66 17.99
N GLN A 306 26.17 20.92 16.92
CA GLN A 306 27.61 20.68 16.91
C GLN A 306 28.44 21.73 17.67
N SER A 307 27.87 22.89 18.01
CA SER A 307 28.61 23.91 18.75
C SER A 307 29.18 23.33 20.06
N GLU A 308 30.38 23.78 20.44
CA GLU A 308 30.99 23.39 21.71
C GLU A 308 30.24 24.04 22.89
N LYS A 309 30.42 23.45 24.08
CA LYS A 309 29.85 23.97 25.33
C LYS A 309 30.66 25.14 25.88
#